data_AF-X1KMU8-F1
#
_entry.id   AF-X1KMU8-F1
#
_cell.length_a   1.000
_cell.length_b   1.000
_cell.length_c   1.000
_cell.angle_alpha   90.00
_cell.angle_beta   90.00
_cell.angle_gamma   90.00
#
_symmetry.space_group_name_H-M   'P 1'
#
loop_
_entity.id
_entity.type
_entity.pdbx_description
1 polymer ?
#
loop_
_entity_poly.entity_id
_entity_poly.type
_entity_poly.pdbx_seq_one_letter_code
_entity_poly.pdbx_strand_id
1 'polypeptide(L)' 'MQKDKNLVLRIEDIHKRYGKEEILKGISFEIKKGETKVIIGPSG' A
#
# COMPACT_ATOMS: atom_id res chain seq x y z
N MET A 1 3.67 -17.87 -14.26
CA MET A 1 4.02 -16.87 -13.22
C MET A 1 3.82 -17.50 -11.85
N GLN A 2 4.91 -17.79 -11.15
CA GLN A 2 4.86 -18.37 -9.81
C GLN A 2 4.57 -17.22 -8.84
N LYS A 3 3.39 -17.21 -8.19
CA LYS A 3 3.10 -16.24 -7.13
C LYS A 3 4.11 -16.48 -6.00
N ASP A 4 4.80 -15.42 -5.59
CA ASP A 4 5.73 -15.45 -4.45
C ASP A 4 4.99 -16.03 -3.24
N LYS A 5 5.32 -17.26 -2.83
CA LYS A 5 4.68 -17.97 -1.71
C LYS A 5 4.78 -17.23 -0.37
N ASN A 6 5.59 -16.18 -0.31
CA ASN A 6 5.84 -15.37 0.88
C ASN A 6 5.14 -14.00 0.83
N LEU A 7 4.37 -13.68 -0.22
CA LEU A 7 3.61 -12.42 -0.29
C LEU A 7 2.43 -12.47 0.68
N VAL A 8 2.35 -11.50 1.59
CA VAL A 8 1.31 -11.40 2.63
C VAL A 8 0.30 -10.31 2.30
N LEU A 9 0.77 -9.14 1.89
CA LEU A 9 -0.07 -8.03 1.46
C LEU A 9 0.42 -7.52 0.12
N ARG A 10 -0.52 -7.26 -0.79
CA ARG A 10 -0.28 -6.60 -2.07
C ARG A 10 -1.27 -5.46 -2.21
N ILE A 11 -0.74 -4.27 -2.42
CA ILE A 11 -1.48 -3.05 -2.70
C ILE A 11 -1.09 -2.64 -4.13
N GLU A 12 -2.08 -2.51 -4.99
CA GLU A 12 -1.90 -2.11 -6.39
C GLU A 12 -2.83 -0.95 -6.70
N ASP A 13 -2.23 0.16 -7.11
CA ASP A 13 -2.87 1.37 -7.61
C ASP A 13 -4.08 1.83 -6.78
N ILE A 14 -3.91 1.87 -5.46
CA ILE A 14 -5.01 2.29 -4.57
C ILE A 14 -5.16 3.81 -4.62
N HIS A 15 -6.38 4.23 -4.96
CA HIS A 15 -6.85 5.60 -4.86
C HIS A 15 -7.92 5.71 -3.77
N LYS A 16 -7.91 6.81 -3.01
CA LYS A 16 -8.94 7.09 -2.01
C LYS A 16 -9.23 8.57 -1.96
N ARG A 17 -10.53 8.89 -1.90
CA ARG A 17 -11.06 10.24 -1.79
C ARG A 17 -11.97 10.36 -0.57
N TYR A 18 -11.90 11.50 0.11
CA TYR A 18 -12.86 11.93 1.12
C TYR A 18 -13.48 13.24 0.66
N GLY A 19 -14.77 13.20 0.28
CA GLY A 19 -15.43 14.33 -0.34
C GLY A 19 -14.76 14.73 -1.65
N LYS A 20 -14.21 15.95 -1.71
CA LYS A 20 -13.51 16.47 -2.88
C LYS A 20 -12.00 16.16 -2.88
N GLU A 21 -11.44 15.82 -1.72
CA GLU A 21 -10.00 15.66 -1.54
C GLU A 21 -9.53 14.22 -1.76
N GLU A 22 -8.55 14.05 -2.65
CA GLU A 22 -7.90 12.77 -2.93
C GLU A 22 -6.71 12.54 -1.99
N ILE A 23 -6.88 11.61 -1.05
CA ILE A 23 -5.95 11.34 0.05
C ILE A 23 -4.96 10.21 -0.25
N LEU A 24 -5.31 9.26 -1.10
CA LEU A 24 -4.37 8.26 -1.64
C LEU A 24 -4.38 8.43 -3.16
N LYS A 25 -3.20 8.67 -3.74
CA LYS A 25 -2.99 9.02 -5.15
C LYS A 25 -2.23 7.92 -5.88
N GLY A 26 -2.84 6.75 -6.03
CA GLY A 26 -2.24 5.62 -6.77
C GLY A 26 -1.07 4.99 -6.03
N ILE A 27 -1.30 4.53 -4.79
CA ILE A 27 -0.25 3.87 -4.01
C ILE A 27 -0.14 2.39 -4.38
N SER A 28 1.09 1.89 -4.55
CA SER A 28 1.36 0.47 -4.83
C SER A 28 2.53 -0.02 -3.99
N PHE A 29 2.35 -1.09 -3.22
CA PHE A 29 3.44 -1.75 -2.50
C PHE A 29 3.07 -3.17 -2.07
N GLU A 30 4.09 -3.94 -1.69
CA GLU A 30 3.95 -5.30 -1.19
C GLU A 30 4.54 -5.43 0.21
N ILE A 31 4.04 -6.38 1.00
CA ILE A 31 4.64 -6.82 2.27
C ILE A 31 4.81 -8.33 2.18
N LYS A 32 6.04 -8.81 2.39
CA LYS A 32 6.36 -10.24 2.44
C LYS A 32 6.35 -10.74 3.89
N LYS A 33 6.25 -12.06 4.06
CA LYS A 33 6.23 -12.72 5.36
C LYS A 33 7.53 -12.44 6.12
N GLY A 34 7.43 -11.90 7.33
CA GLY A 34 8.57 -11.51 8.16
C GLY A 34 9.13 -10.12 7.85
N GLU A 35 8.56 -9.40 6.89
CA GLU A 35 8.92 -8.01 6.57
C GLU A 35 8.12 -7.03 7.42
N THR A 36 8.80 -6.06 8.03
CA THR A 36 8.16 -4.94 8.74
C THR A 36 8.29 -3.68 7.89
N LYS A 37 7.15 -3.09 7.51
CA LYS A 37 7.09 -1.76 6.88
C LYS A 37 6.54 -0.72 7.83
N VAL A 38 7.10 0.48 7.78
CA VAL A 38 6.64 1.65 8.55
C VAL A 38 6.15 2.69 7.55
N ILE A 39 4.97 3.24 7.81
CA ILE A 39 4.42 4.39 7.08
C ILE A 39 4.68 5.62 7.93
N ILE A 40 5.37 6.61 7.36
CA ILE A 40 5.68 7.88 8.01
C ILE A 40 5.24 9.04 7.12
N GLY A 41 4.85 10.14 7.75
CA GLY A 41 4.49 11.37 7.06
C GLY A 41 4.07 12.46 8.05
N PRO A 42 4.08 13.73 7.63
CA PRO A 42 3.46 14.80 8.41
C PRO A 42 1.96 14.54 8.60
N SER A 43 1.37 15.11 9.66
CA SER A 43 -0.08 15.08 9.82
C SER A 43 -0.74 15.72 8.61
N GLY A 44 -1.72 15.03 8.04
CA GLY A 44 -2.53 15.44 6.89
C GLY A 44 -3.93 14.86 7.02
#